data_AF-A0A7K1GMI1-F1
#
_entry.id   AF-A0A7K1GMI1-F1
#
_cell.length_a   1.000
_cell.length_b   1.000
_cell.length_c   1.000
_cell.angle_alpha   90.00
_cell.angle_beta   90.00
_cell.angle_gamma   90.00
#
_symmetry.space_group_name_H-M   'P 1'
#
loop_
_entity.id
_entity.type
_entity.pdbx_description
1 polymer ?
#
loop_
_entity_poly.entity_id
_entity_poly.type
_entity_poly.pdbx_seq_one_letter_code
_entity_poly.pdbx_strand_id
1 'polypeptide(L)'
;MKTLSTNQVKQIEDFLITQYNIKYQDTRDEVIDHIACEIEELMTSGYEYRTAFQVTFDKWNKHLRPHSWIRYNDIPTYLARQWFKRDIMSVLLAMTIGLGFPYLFKDLIEKYSLANIIGGSICLANILLGAFLLTSYFGSKGYRVNQLKKDTIGCAAISLFFYTMFIGNFTYKLLPLPVIMMLYQIYYIAEIRKTKSYKPL
;
A
#
# COMPACT_ATOMS: atom_id res chain seq x y z
N MET A 1 -38.86 -4.04 -4.15
CA MET A 1 -37.54 -3.39 -4.24
C MET A 1 -37.37 -2.92 -5.67
N LYS A 2 -37.09 -1.64 -5.92
CA LYS A 2 -36.76 -1.21 -7.29
C LYS A 2 -35.31 -1.60 -7.56
N THR A 3 -35.08 -2.40 -8.58
CA THR A 3 -33.75 -2.85 -8.97
C THR A 3 -33.23 -2.04 -10.16
N LEU A 4 -31.92 -1.84 -10.22
CA LEU A 4 -31.28 -1.19 -11.35
C LEU A 4 -31.31 -2.08 -12.60
N SER A 5 -31.56 -1.46 -13.74
CA SER A 5 -31.39 -2.11 -15.04
C SER A 5 -29.89 -2.27 -15.35
N THR A 6 -29.57 -3.23 -16.23
CA THR A 6 -28.20 -3.46 -16.71
C THR A 6 -27.57 -2.20 -17.31
N ASN A 7 -28.35 -1.35 -17.98
CA ASN A 7 -27.87 -0.08 -18.53
C ASN A 7 -27.50 0.93 -17.43
N GLN A 8 -28.23 0.96 -16.32
CA GLN A 8 -27.93 1.84 -15.18
C GLN A 8 -26.69 1.35 -14.43
N VAL A 9 -26.54 0.04 -14.24
CA VAL A 9 -25.31 -0.54 -13.66
C VAL A 9 -24.10 -0.22 -14.54
N LYS A 10 -24.23 -0.38 -15.87
CA LYS A 10 -23.18 -0.01 -16.81
C LYS A 10 -22.83 1.49 -16.74
N GLN A 11 -23.83 2.36 -16.59
CA GLN A 11 -23.58 3.79 -16.42
C GLN A 11 -22.78 4.09 -15.14
N ILE A 12 -23.04 3.39 -14.04
CA ILE A 12 -22.28 3.50 -12.79
C ILE A 12 -20.83 3.07 -13.04
N GLU A 13 -20.62 1.91 -13.68
CA GLU A 13 -19.27 1.41 -14.00
C GLU A 13 -18.50 2.39 -14.90
N ASP A 14 -19.11 2.87 -15.98
CA ASP A 14 -18.49 3.82 -16.91
C ASP A 14 -18.12 5.12 -16.19
N PHE A 15 -18.93 5.58 -15.24
CA PHE A 15 -18.63 6.76 -14.44
C PHE A 15 -17.45 6.54 -13.48
N LEU A 16 -17.36 5.37 -12.83
CA LEU A 16 -16.22 4.99 -11.98
C LEU A 16 -14.91 4.91 -12.76
N ILE A 17 -14.95 4.41 -14.00
CA ILE A 17 -13.78 4.32 -14.87
C ILE A 17 -13.38 5.73 -15.35
N THR A 18 -14.30 6.50 -15.90
CA THR A 18 -13.99 7.77 -16.59
C THR A 18 -13.67 8.91 -15.63
N GLN A 19 -14.40 9.04 -14.52
CA GLN A 19 -14.25 10.15 -13.58
C GLN A 19 -13.26 9.87 -12.46
N TYR A 20 -13.19 8.62 -12.00
CA TYR A 20 -12.37 8.24 -10.84
C TYR A 20 -11.21 7.32 -11.17
N ASN A 21 -11.07 6.87 -12.43
CA ASN A 21 -9.97 6.03 -12.90
C ASN A 21 -9.79 4.76 -12.04
N ILE A 22 -10.90 4.10 -11.68
CA ILE A 22 -10.83 2.85 -10.90
C ILE A 22 -10.40 1.71 -11.83
N LYS A 23 -9.15 1.26 -11.67
CA LYS A 23 -8.45 0.41 -12.65
C LYS A 23 -8.80 -1.07 -12.56
N TYR A 24 -9.01 -1.61 -11.35
CA TYR A 24 -9.17 -3.05 -11.13
C TYR A 24 -10.63 -3.45 -11.04
N GLN A 25 -11.01 -4.53 -11.74
CA GLN A 25 -12.39 -5.03 -11.80
C GLN A 25 -12.92 -5.37 -10.41
N ASP A 26 -12.20 -6.14 -9.60
CA ASP A 26 -12.64 -6.54 -8.25
C ASP A 26 -13.02 -5.32 -7.38
N THR A 27 -12.27 -4.22 -7.50
CA THR A 27 -12.59 -2.96 -6.81
C THR A 27 -13.82 -2.27 -7.42
N ARG A 28 -13.97 -2.30 -8.74
CA ARG A 28 -15.17 -1.77 -9.39
C ARG A 28 -16.40 -2.56 -8.95
N ASP A 29 -16.35 -3.87 -8.96
CA ASP A 29 -17.48 -4.73 -8.58
C ASP A 29 -17.94 -4.45 -7.15
N GLU A 30 -17.02 -4.37 -6.19
CA GLU A 30 -17.33 -4.02 -4.78
C GLU A 30 -17.96 -2.62 -4.66
N VAL A 31 -17.40 -1.63 -5.35
CA VAL A 31 -17.91 -0.25 -5.30
C VAL A 31 -19.25 -0.12 -6.01
N ILE A 32 -19.44 -0.83 -7.13
CA ILE A 32 -20.70 -0.88 -7.87
C ILE A 32 -21.79 -1.48 -7.01
N ASP A 33 -21.52 -2.59 -6.30
CA ASP A 33 -22.48 -3.24 -5.41
C ASP A 33 -23.00 -2.25 -4.34
N HIS A 34 -22.08 -1.60 -3.63
CA HIS A 34 -22.46 -0.59 -2.62
C HIS A 34 -23.22 0.61 -3.21
N ILE A 35 -22.76 1.16 -4.34
CA ILE A 35 -23.41 2.31 -4.98
C ILE A 35 -24.78 1.92 -5.54
N ALA A 36 -24.91 0.72 -6.11
CA ALA A 36 -26.16 0.20 -6.64
C ALA A 36 -27.20 0.08 -5.53
N CYS A 37 -26.84 -0.56 -4.41
CA CYS A 37 -27.74 -0.67 -3.25
C CYS A 37 -28.20 0.70 -2.74
N GLU A 38 -27.28 1.67 -2.60
CA GLU A 38 -27.66 3.02 -2.13
C GLU A 38 -28.61 3.74 -3.11
N ILE A 39 -28.41 3.58 -4.42
CA ILE A 39 -29.31 4.14 -5.43
C ILE A 39 -30.69 3.46 -5.39
N GLU A 40 -30.73 2.14 -5.24
CA GLU A 40 -31.98 1.36 -5.14
C GLU A 40 -32.79 1.72 -3.89
N GLU A 41 -32.12 1.97 -2.76
CA GLU A 41 -32.73 2.46 -1.53
C GLU A 41 -33.37 3.85 -1.72
N LEU A 42 -32.64 4.77 -2.37
CA LEU A 42 -33.19 6.10 -2.71
C LEU A 42 -34.36 6.00 -3.68
N MET A 43 -34.27 5.15 -4.71
CA MET A 43 -35.36 4.93 -5.67
C MET A 43 -36.61 4.32 -5.04
N THR A 44 -36.41 3.44 -4.06
CA THR A 44 -37.49 2.86 -3.24
C THR A 44 -38.12 3.92 -2.33
N SER A 45 -37.34 4.88 -1.86
CA SER A 45 -37.79 6.05 -1.09
C SER A 45 -38.48 7.13 -1.93
N GLY A 46 -38.71 6.88 -3.23
CA GLY A 46 -39.46 7.78 -4.11
C GLY A 46 -38.60 8.68 -5.01
N TYR A 47 -37.27 8.64 -4.90
CA TYR A 47 -36.40 9.41 -5.78
C TYR A 47 -36.40 8.83 -7.21
N GLU A 48 -36.28 9.70 -8.20
CA GLU A 48 -35.94 9.29 -9.57
C GLU A 48 -34.48 8.85 -9.64
N TYR A 49 -34.18 7.91 -10.55
CA TYR A 49 -32.83 7.36 -10.72
C TYR A 49 -31.75 8.44 -10.89
N ARG A 50 -32.00 9.46 -11.71
CA ARG A 50 -30.99 10.52 -11.97
C ARG A 50 -30.63 11.28 -10.70
N THR A 51 -31.64 11.60 -9.89
CA THR A 51 -31.45 12.28 -8.60
C THR A 51 -30.74 11.37 -7.61
N ALA A 52 -31.16 10.09 -7.52
CA ALA A 52 -30.52 9.10 -6.66
C ALA A 52 -29.04 8.89 -7.04
N PHE A 53 -28.73 8.83 -8.34
CA PHE A 53 -27.38 8.73 -8.87
C PHE A 53 -26.52 9.93 -8.45
N GLN A 54 -27.00 11.17 -8.65
CA GLN A 54 -26.26 12.38 -8.30
C GLN A 54 -25.97 12.45 -6.79
N VAL A 55 -27.00 12.26 -5.97
CA VAL A 55 -26.88 12.29 -4.50
C VAL A 55 -25.88 11.24 -4.01
N THR A 56 -25.95 10.03 -4.57
CA THR A 56 -25.03 8.94 -4.19
C THR A 56 -23.60 9.29 -4.58
N PHE A 57 -23.36 9.76 -5.81
CA PHE A 57 -22.00 10.11 -6.23
C PHE A 57 -21.42 11.33 -5.51
N ASP A 58 -22.24 12.32 -5.15
CA ASP A 58 -21.80 13.46 -4.33
C ASP A 58 -21.31 12.99 -2.95
N LYS A 59 -22.04 12.05 -2.33
CA LYS A 59 -21.64 11.40 -1.08
C LYS A 59 -20.35 10.60 -1.24
N TRP A 60 -20.22 9.84 -2.33
CA TRP A 60 -19.08 8.95 -2.60
C TRP A 60 -17.84 9.68 -3.13
N ASN A 61 -17.96 10.90 -3.63
CA ASN A 61 -16.87 11.65 -4.26
C ASN A 61 -15.59 11.70 -3.39
N LYS A 62 -15.73 11.95 -2.07
CA LYS A 62 -14.60 11.97 -1.13
C LYS A 62 -13.93 10.61 -0.92
N HIS A 63 -14.64 9.52 -1.17
CA HIS A 63 -14.18 8.15 -0.98
C HIS A 63 -13.53 7.58 -2.25
N LEU A 64 -14.01 8.00 -3.42
CA LEU A 64 -13.53 7.53 -4.72
C LEU A 64 -12.31 8.31 -5.19
N ARG A 65 -12.13 9.55 -4.74
CA ARG A 65 -10.92 10.33 -5.03
C ARG A 65 -9.66 9.71 -4.39
N PRO A 66 -8.49 9.86 -5.04
CA PRO A 66 -7.22 9.42 -4.48
C PRO A 66 -6.99 9.98 -3.07
N HIS A 67 -6.39 9.18 -2.20
CA HIS A 67 -6.06 9.62 -0.85
C HIS A 67 -4.96 10.69 -0.89
N SER A 68 -5.08 11.73 -0.05
CA SER A 68 -4.16 12.87 0.00
C SER A 68 -2.72 12.55 0.43
N TRP A 69 -2.45 11.32 0.87
CA TRP A 69 -1.12 10.96 1.33
C TRP A 69 -0.34 10.47 0.13
N ILE A 70 0.86 11.02 -0.10
CA ILE A 70 1.69 10.73 -1.28
C ILE A 70 1.93 9.23 -1.52
N ARG A 71 1.91 8.45 -0.44
CA ARG A 71 2.00 6.99 -0.51
C ARG A 71 0.85 6.36 -1.28
N TYR A 72 -0.33 6.97 -1.32
CA TYR A 72 -1.54 6.43 -1.93
C TYR A 72 -2.06 7.32 -3.08
N ASN A 73 -1.18 8.05 -3.76
CA ASN A 73 -1.52 9.11 -4.72
C ASN A 73 -2.38 8.68 -5.94
N ASP A 74 -2.64 7.39 -6.11
CA ASP A 74 -3.47 6.84 -7.19
C ASP A 74 -4.49 5.81 -6.67
N ILE A 75 -4.71 5.76 -5.36
CA ILE A 75 -5.54 4.76 -4.69
C ILE A 75 -6.79 5.45 -4.13
N PRO A 76 -8.01 4.99 -4.46
CA PRO A 76 -9.23 5.51 -3.87
C PRO A 76 -9.16 5.55 -2.35
N THR A 77 -9.58 6.67 -1.76
CA THR A 77 -9.56 6.89 -0.30
C THR A 77 -10.30 5.79 0.46
N TYR A 78 -11.37 5.23 -0.11
CA TYR A 78 -12.11 4.08 0.39
C TYR A 78 -11.17 2.91 0.75
N LEU A 79 -10.33 2.48 -0.20
CA LEU A 79 -9.38 1.39 0.01
C LEU A 79 -8.22 1.79 0.92
N ALA A 80 -7.68 2.99 0.72
CA ALA A 80 -6.53 3.47 1.47
C ALA A 80 -6.80 3.54 2.99
N ARG A 81 -8.02 3.95 3.39
CA ARG A 81 -8.43 4.01 4.80
C ARG A 81 -8.38 2.67 5.50
N GLN A 82 -8.66 1.57 4.80
CA GLN A 82 -8.62 0.22 5.37
C GLN A 82 -7.19 -0.19 5.76
N TRP A 83 -6.18 0.33 5.05
CA TRP A 83 -4.77 -0.02 5.27
C TRP A 83 -4.05 0.98 6.15
N PHE A 84 -4.52 2.23 6.19
CA PHE A 84 -3.85 3.37 6.82
C PHE A 84 -3.42 3.10 8.28
N LYS A 85 -4.34 2.60 9.12
CA LYS A 85 -4.03 2.33 10.54
C LYS A 85 -2.92 1.28 10.69
N ARG A 86 -2.97 0.22 9.87
CA ARG A 86 -1.98 -0.86 9.90
C ARG A 86 -0.62 -0.39 9.38
N ASP A 87 -0.63 0.41 8.32
CA ASP A 87 0.58 1.00 7.74
C ASP A 87 1.25 1.97 8.72
N ILE A 88 0.50 2.83 9.41
CA ILE A 88 1.05 3.72 10.44
C ILE A 88 1.64 2.94 11.62
N MET A 89 0.94 1.92 12.09
CA MET A 89 1.46 1.10 13.20
C MET A 89 2.79 0.44 12.82
N SER A 90 2.88 -0.07 11.58
CA SER A 90 4.13 -0.63 11.04
C SER A 90 5.25 0.43 10.96
N VAL A 91 4.93 1.64 10.52
CA VAL A 91 5.87 2.79 10.52
C VAL A 91 6.41 3.10 11.90
N LEU A 92 5.52 3.22 12.89
CA LEU A 92 5.93 3.54 14.26
C LEU A 92 6.81 2.43 14.85
N LEU A 93 6.46 1.16 14.64
CA LEU A 93 7.24 0.03 15.12
C LEU A 93 8.61 -0.05 14.43
N ALA A 94 8.66 0.10 13.11
CA ALA A 94 9.89 0.06 12.34
C ALA A 94 10.83 1.22 12.75
N MET A 95 10.29 2.41 12.95
CA MET A 95 11.06 3.57 13.44
C MET A 95 11.60 3.34 14.85
N THR A 96 10.77 2.83 15.77
CA THR A 96 11.17 2.56 17.16
C THR A 96 12.29 1.52 17.21
N ILE A 97 12.13 0.40 16.50
CA ILE A 97 13.14 -0.67 16.48
C ILE A 97 14.39 -0.23 15.71
N GLY A 98 14.22 0.40 14.55
CA GLY A 98 15.33 0.77 13.70
C GLY A 98 16.17 1.90 14.26
N LEU A 99 15.58 2.86 14.98
CA LEU A 99 16.34 3.85 15.75
C LEU A 99 16.89 3.24 17.05
N GLY A 100 16.10 2.41 17.75
CA GLY A 100 16.52 1.84 19.04
C GLY A 100 17.69 0.87 18.92
N PHE A 101 17.64 -0.07 17.98
CA PHE A 101 18.62 -1.16 17.87
C PHE A 101 20.07 -0.67 17.75
N PRO A 102 20.44 0.22 16.80
CA PRO A 102 21.83 0.66 16.66
C PRO A 102 22.37 1.43 17.87
N TYR A 103 21.50 2.15 18.59
CA TYR A 103 21.91 2.95 19.75
C TYR A 103 21.98 2.10 21.02
N LEU A 104 21.08 1.13 21.21
CA LEU A 104 21.13 0.20 22.34
C LEU A 104 22.37 -0.70 22.29
N PHE A 105 22.82 -1.07 21.10
CA PHE A 105 24.00 -1.92 20.90
C PHE A 105 25.26 -1.14 20.52
N LYS A 106 25.28 0.19 20.72
CA LYS A 106 26.39 1.06 20.30
C LYS A 106 27.75 0.55 20.79
N ASP A 107 27.89 0.29 22.09
CA ASP A 107 29.18 -0.08 22.69
C ASP A 107 29.71 -1.40 22.12
N LEU A 108 28.80 -2.36 21.84
CA LEU A 108 29.15 -3.63 21.22
C LEU A 108 29.56 -3.43 19.75
N ILE A 109 28.84 -2.60 19.00
CA ILE A 109 29.14 -2.31 17.59
C ILE A 109 30.50 -1.62 17.46
N GLU A 110 30.80 -0.64 18.32
CA GLU A 110 32.07 0.09 18.31
C GLU A 110 33.24 -0.79 18.78
N LYS A 111 33.08 -1.52 19.89
CA LYS A 111 34.13 -2.38 20.45
C LYS A 111 34.63 -3.44 19.48
N TYR A 112 33.72 -4.03 18.70
CA TYR A 112 34.04 -5.11 17.76
C TYR A 112 34.07 -4.63 16.30
N SER A 113 33.99 -3.33 16.04
CA SER A 113 33.98 -2.75 14.68
C SER A 113 32.95 -3.38 13.73
N LEU A 114 31.78 -3.76 14.25
CA LEU A 114 30.78 -4.56 13.53
C LEU A 114 29.94 -3.75 12.55
N ALA A 115 30.04 -2.41 12.57
CA ALA A 115 29.16 -1.54 11.80
C ALA A 115 29.21 -1.83 10.29
N ASN A 116 30.41 -2.08 9.74
CA ASN A 116 30.60 -2.42 8.33
C ASN A 116 29.93 -3.73 7.93
N ILE A 117 30.09 -4.76 8.77
CA ILE A 117 29.50 -6.07 8.51
C ILE A 117 27.98 -5.97 8.60
N ILE A 118 27.45 -5.41 9.68
CA ILE A 118 26.01 -5.27 9.90
C ILE A 118 25.37 -4.41 8.80
N GLY A 119 25.92 -3.23 8.54
CA GLY A 119 25.39 -2.30 7.55
C GLY A 119 25.42 -2.88 6.14
N GLY A 120 26.55 -3.50 5.75
CA GLY A 120 26.70 -4.18 4.47
C GLY A 120 25.72 -5.32 4.29
N SER A 121 25.61 -6.21 5.28
CA SER A 121 24.70 -7.37 5.26
C SER A 121 23.23 -6.94 5.17
N ILE A 122 22.81 -5.94 5.95
CA ILE A 122 21.42 -5.45 5.93
C ILE A 122 21.09 -4.81 4.58
N CYS A 123 21.98 -3.98 4.03
CA CYS A 123 21.73 -3.37 2.72
C CYS A 123 21.64 -4.43 1.62
N LEU A 124 22.53 -5.43 1.63
CA LEU A 124 22.48 -6.53 0.67
C LEU A 124 21.19 -7.34 0.81
N ALA A 125 20.79 -7.66 2.04
CA ALA A 125 19.53 -8.36 2.31
C ALA A 125 18.32 -7.58 1.78
N ASN A 126 18.27 -6.26 1.96
CA ASN A 126 17.22 -5.40 1.41
C ASN A 126 17.16 -5.41 -0.13
N ILE A 127 18.31 -5.43 -0.79
CA ILE A 127 18.36 -5.49 -2.25
C ILE A 127 17.82 -6.85 -2.73
N LEU A 128 18.25 -7.94 -2.10
CA LEU A 128 17.83 -9.30 -2.43
C LEU A 128 16.34 -9.53 -2.15
N LEU A 129 15.84 -9.08 -1.01
CA LEU A 129 14.42 -9.16 -0.65
C LEU A 129 13.55 -8.34 -1.62
N GLY A 130 14.03 -7.15 -2.02
CA GLY A 130 13.36 -6.34 -3.02
C GLY A 130 13.28 -7.04 -4.38
N ALA A 131 14.39 -7.61 -4.85
CA ALA A 131 14.42 -8.38 -6.09
C ALA A 131 13.50 -9.61 -6.01
N PHE A 132 13.55 -10.36 -4.91
CA PHE A 132 12.70 -11.53 -4.67
C PHE A 132 11.21 -11.19 -4.71
N LEU A 133 10.80 -10.06 -4.11
CA LEU A 133 9.42 -9.59 -4.15
C LEU A 133 8.96 -9.25 -5.58
N LEU A 134 9.82 -8.60 -6.37
CA LEU A 134 9.45 -8.24 -7.73
C LEU A 134 9.27 -9.46 -8.63
N THR A 135 10.19 -10.42 -8.53
CA THR A 135 10.13 -11.66 -9.32
C THR A 135 8.96 -12.53 -8.90
N SER A 136 8.80 -12.78 -7.59
CA SER A 136 7.75 -13.67 -7.06
C SER A 136 6.33 -13.15 -7.30
N TYR A 137 6.16 -11.84 -7.44
CA TYR A 137 4.84 -11.22 -7.55
C TYR A 137 4.62 -10.48 -8.86
N PHE A 138 5.50 -10.61 -9.86
CA PHE A 138 5.45 -9.87 -11.13
C PHE A 138 4.04 -9.81 -11.74
N GLY A 139 3.37 -10.96 -11.92
CA GLY A 139 2.03 -11.04 -12.52
C GLY A 139 0.83 -10.70 -11.60
N SER A 140 1.07 -10.43 -10.31
CA SER A 140 -0.01 -10.12 -9.36
C SER A 140 -0.50 -8.68 -9.57
N LYS A 141 -1.82 -8.52 -9.79
CA LYS A 141 -2.49 -7.24 -10.02
C LYS A 141 -3.34 -6.85 -8.80
N GLY A 142 -3.50 -5.55 -8.55
CA GLY A 142 -4.33 -4.99 -7.49
C GLY A 142 -3.70 -3.73 -6.89
N TYR A 143 -4.53 -2.81 -6.38
CA TYR A 143 -4.05 -1.53 -5.79
C TYR A 143 -3.01 -1.77 -4.69
N ARG A 144 -3.33 -2.66 -3.73
CA ARG A 144 -2.44 -2.95 -2.59
C ARG A 144 -1.12 -3.56 -3.03
N VAL A 145 -1.17 -4.58 -3.90
CA VAL A 145 0.03 -5.29 -4.36
C VAL A 145 0.94 -4.36 -5.16
N ASN A 146 0.39 -3.56 -6.07
CA ASN A 146 1.17 -2.62 -6.86
C ASN A 146 1.79 -1.51 -5.99
N GLN A 147 1.05 -1.02 -4.99
CA GLN A 147 1.59 -0.06 -4.04
C GLN A 147 2.78 -0.64 -3.26
N LEU A 148 2.62 -1.84 -2.69
CA LEU A 148 3.67 -2.49 -1.90
C LEU A 148 4.92 -2.83 -2.74
N LYS A 149 4.74 -3.20 -4.01
CA LYS A 149 5.87 -3.37 -4.96
C LYS A 149 6.64 -2.08 -5.16
N LYS A 150 5.94 -0.95 -5.40
CA LYS A 150 6.55 0.37 -5.57
C LYS A 150 7.34 0.78 -4.33
N ASP A 151 6.74 0.61 -3.14
CA ASP A 151 7.40 0.93 -1.87
C ASP A 151 8.65 0.04 -1.64
N THR A 152 8.56 -1.24 -1.99
CA THR A 152 9.69 -2.19 -1.91
C THR A 152 10.86 -1.77 -2.81
N ILE A 153 10.57 -1.37 -4.06
CA ILE A 153 11.60 -0.83 -4.97
C ILE A 153 12.28 0.38 -4.34
N GLY A 154 11.51 1.28 -3.73
CA GLY A 154 12.05 2.43 -3.00
C GLY A 154 13.01 2.02 -1.89
N CYS A 155 12.60 1.06 -1.03
CA CYS A 155 13.46 0.55 0.04
C CYS A 155 14.75 -0.10 -0.49
N ALA A 156 14.65 -0.89 -1.56
CA ALA A 156 15.80 -1.55 -2.17
C ALA A 156 16.75 -0.53 -2.83
N ALA A 157 16.22 0.48 -3.51
CA ALA A 157 17.01 1.55 -4.13
C ALA A 157 17.74 2.41 -3.08
N ILE A 158 17.07 2.78 -1.99
CA ILE A 158 17.70 3.50 -0.87
C ILE A 158 18.82 2.64 -0.25
N SER A 159 18.59 1.34 -0.08
CA SER A 159 19.59 0.42 0.47
C SER A 159 20.78 0.24 -0.47
N LEU A 160 20.56 0.19 -1.78
CA LEU A 160 21.61 0.18 -2.79
C LEU A 160 22.45 1.45 -2.72
N PHE A 161 21.80 2.62 -2.69
CA PHE A 161 22.49 3.89 -2.53
C PHE A 161 23.33 3.95 -1.25
N PHE A 162 22.76 3.51 -0.12
CA PHE A 162 23.49 3.43 1.15
C PHE A 162 24.69 2.50 1.08
N TYR A 163 24.51 1.32 0.48
CA TYR A 163 25.59 0.36 0.32
C TYR A 163 26.73 0.96 -0.50
N THR A 164 26.43 1.57 -1.65
CA THR A 164 27.46 2.14 -2.53
C THR A 164 28.18 3.33 -1.91
N MET A 165 27.48 4.19 -1.17
CA MET A 165 28.05 5.41 -0.58
C MET A 165 28.91 5.13 0.66
N PHE A 166 28.54 4.12 1.45
CA PHE A 166 29.14 3.87 2.76
C PHE A 166 29.89 2.53 2.83
N ILE A 167 30.19 1.91 1.70
CA ILE A 167 30.97 0.66 1.68
C ILE A 167 32.29 0.86 2.42
N GLY A 168 32.55 0.01 3.42
CA GLY A 168 33.74 0.08 4.29
C GLY A 168 33.74 1.20 5.34
N ASN A 169 32.74 2.09 5.34
CA ASN A 169 32.67 3.27 6.23
C ASN A 169 31.35 3.38 7.01
N PHE A 170 30.64 2.27 7.23
CA PHE A 170 29.47 2.27 8.08
C PHE A 170 29.84 2.59 9.53
N THR A 171 28.99 3.38 10.18
CA THR A 171 29.02 3.64 11.61
C THR A 171 27.67 3.25 12.21
N TYR A 172 27.60 3.05 13.52
CA TYR A 172 26.32 2.74 14.19
C TYR A 172 25.24 3.81 13.91
N LYS A 173 25.64 5.06 13.66
CA LYS A 173 24.75 6.18 13.32
C LYS A 173 24.10 6.06 11.94
N LEU A 174 24.71 5.29 11.03
CA LEU A 174 24.22 5.06 9.67
C LEU A 174 23.33 3.82 9.56
N LEU A 175 23.37 2.93 10.56
CA LEU A 175 22.57 1.70 10.59
C LEU A 175 21.04 1.89 10.73
N PRO A 176 20.51 2.96 11.35
CA PRO A 176 19.07 3.05 11.56
C PRO A 176 18.26 2.98 10.27
N LEU A 177 18.67 3.71 9.22
CA LEU A 177 17.88 3.75 7.99
C LEU A 177 17.83 2.39 7.28
N PRO A 178 18.95 1.67 7.03
CA PRO A 178 18.91 0.32 6.49
C PRO A 178 18.06 -0.66 7.31
N VAL A 179 18.11 -0.56 8.65
CA VAL A 179 17.30 -1.41 9.55
C VAL A 179 15.81 -1.09 9.37
N ILE A 180 15.42 0.18 9.36
CA ILE A 180 14.03 0.60 9.12
C ILE A 180 13.55 0.07 7.77
N MET A 181 14.35 0.19 6.71
CA MET A 181 14.00 -0.31 5.38
C MET A 181 13.80 -1.83 5.38
N MET A 182 14.61 -2.58 6.12
CA MET A 182 14.48 -4.04 6.25
C MET A 182 13.18 -4.44 6.95
N LEU A 183 12.84 -3.76 8.04
CA LEU A 183 11.58 -3.99 8.74
C LEU A 183 10.37 -3.68 7.85
N TYR A 184 10.44 -2.62 7.04
CA TYR A 184 9.41 -2.32 6.05
C TYR A 184 9.29 -3.39 4.98
N GLN A 185 10.39 -3.87 4.42
CA GLN A 185 10.33 -4.92 3.41
C GLN A 185 9.73 -6.21 3.99
N ILE A 186 10.10 -6.61 5.21
CA ILE A 186 9.50 -7.75 5.91
C ILE A 186 7.97 -7.55 6.05
N TYR A 187 7.56 -6.37 6.50
CA TYR A 187 6.14 -6.03 6.59
C TYR A 187 5.42 -6.10 5.24
N TYR A 188 6.01 -5.56 4.17
CA TYR A 188 5.43 -5.60 2.82
C TYR A 188 5.29 -7.03 2.30
N ILE A 189 6.28 -7.90 2.54
CA ILE A 189 6.18 -9.33 2.21
C ILE A 189 5.01 -9.97 2.94
N ALA A 190 4.90 -9.75 4.25
CA ALA A 190 3.82 -10.32 5.06
C ALA A 190 2.44 -9.85 4.57
N GLU A 191 2.32 -8.59 4.18
CA GLU A 191 1.08 -8.01 3.67
C GLU A 191 0.70 -8.54 2.28
N ILE A 192 1.65 -8.65 1.36
CA ILE A 192 1.39 -9.21 0.02
C ILE A 192 0.91 -10.68 0.16
N ARG A 193 1.50 -11.46 1.07
CA ARG A 193 1.07 -12.84 1.31
C ARG A 193 -0.40 -12.93 1.74
N LYS A 194 -0.86 -12.04 2.63
CA LYS A 194 -2.27 -11.99 3.07
C LYS A 194 -3.23 -11.72 1.91
N THR A 195 -2.85 -10.85 0.97
CA THR A 195 -3.69 -10.53 -0.19
C THR A 195 -3.87 -11.72 -1.14
N LYS A 196 -2.96 -12.70 -1.15
CA LYS A 196 -3.06 -13.90 -1.99
C LYS A 196 -3.93 -15.01 -1.38
N SER A 197 -4.02 -15.09 -0.04
CA SER A 197 -4.90 -16.04 0.65
C SER A 197 -6.39 -15.78 0.41
N TYR A 198 -6.74 -14.66 -0.23
CA TYR A 198 -8.12 -14.26 -0.54
C TYR A 198 -8.55 -14.53 -1.98
N LYS A 199 -7.81 -15.37 -2.72
CA LYS A 199 -8.33 -15.96 -3.96
C LYS A 199 -9.09 -17.24 -3.60
N PRO A 200 -10.43 -17.24 -3.49
CA PRO A 200 -11.16 -18.48 -3.60
C PRO A 200 -10.87 -19.07 -4.99
N LEU A 201 -10.61 -20.37 -5.01
CA LEU A 201 -10.52 -21.21 -6.21
C LEU A 201 -11.83 -21.15 -7.00
#